data_AF-D1CD02-F1
#
_entry.id   AF-D1CD02-F1
#
_cell.length_a   1.000
_cell.length_b   1.000
_cell.length_c   1.000
_cell.angle_alpha   90.00
_cell.angle_beta   90.00
_cell.angle_gamma   90.00
#
_symmetry.space_group_name_H-M   'P 1'
#
loop_
_entity.id
_entity.type
_entity.pdbx_description
1 polymer ?
#
loop_
_entity_poly.entity_id
_entity_poly.type
_entity_poly.pdbx_seq_one_letter_code
_entity_poly.pdbx_strand_id
1 'polypeptide(L)'
;MVNVSTAAKEILQGVEVAEGDVLRLEVLNTGEIGLVSGKAQVGDQVVEHEGHEVLHISEDVSQALDGSTIDLIETPDGIQLGLVFNDEDLAGDEFQAQ
;
A
#
# COMPACT_ATOMS: atom_id res chain seq x y z
N MET A 1 -2.72 6.51 -8.00
CA MET A 1 -3.65 6.15 -6.91
C MET A 1 -3.47 4.68 -6.59
N VAL A 2 -3.07 4.40 -5.37
CA VAL A 2 -2.85 3.04 -4.86
C VAL A 2 -4.13 2.55 -4.21
N ASN A 3 -4.56 1.33 -4.54
CA ASN A 3 -5.67 0.70 -3.85
C ASN A 3 -5.17 -0.02 -2.61
N VAL A 4 -5.94 0.04 -1.51
CA VAL A 4 -5.65 -0.72 -0.29
C VAL A 4 -6.88 -1.55 0.05
N SER A 5 -6.69 -2.85 0.22
CA SER A 5 -7.81 -3.74 0.52
C SER A 5 -8.36 -3.52 1.93
N THR A 6 -9.61 -3.93 2.13
CA THR A 6 -10.27 -3.82 3.43
C THR A 6 -9.51 -4.57 4.51
N ALA A 7 -9.05 -5.79 4.22
CA ALA A 7 -8.30 -6.60 5.18
C ALA A 7 -7.01 -5.90 5.61
N ALA A 8 -6.27 -5.32 4.65
CA ALA A 8 -5.08 -4.53 4.96
C ALA A 8 -5.40 -3.34 5.86
N LYS A 9 -6.49 -2.61 5.58
CA LYS A 9 -6.94 -1.48 6.40
C LYS A 9 -7.29 -1.88 7.83
N GLU A 10 -7.95 -3.02 8.03
CA GLU A 10 -8.29 -3.54 9.37
C GLU A 10 -7.04 -3.82 10.20
N ILE A 11 -6.01 -4.41 9.60
CA ILE A 11 -4.73 -4.64 10.29
C ILE A 11 -4.03 -3.32 10.60
N LEU A 12 -4.02 -2.38 9.66
CA LEU A 12 -3.40 -1.06 9.82
C LEU A 12 -4.06 -0.23 10.92
N GLN A 13 -5.39 -0.33 11.06
CA GLN A 13 -6.14 0.30 12.14
C GLN A 13 -5.72 -0.22 13.52
N GLY A 14 -5.29 -1.48 13.61
CA GLY A 14 -4.81 -2.09 14.84
C GLY A 14 -3.37 -1.73 15.22
N VAL A 15 -2.64 -0.99 14.37
CA VAL A 15 -1.25 -0.60 14.65
C VAL A 15 -1.22 0.62 15.56
N GLU A 16 -0.66 0.44 16.75
CA GLU A 16 -0.41 1.55 17.68
C GLU A 16 0.83 2.33 17.25
N VAL A 17 0.66 3.62 16.99
CA VAL A 17 1.74 4.58 16.71
C VAL A 17 1.89 5.57 17.86
N ALA A 18 3.02 6.26 17.93
CA ALA A 18 3.25 7.27 18.96
C ALA A 18 2.20 8.41 18.87
N GLU A 19 1.90 9.05 20.00
CA GLU A 19 0.94 10.17 20.02
C GLU A 19 1.37 11.29 19.07
N GLY A 20 0.54 11.56 18.07
CA GLY A 20 0.76 12.59 17.05
C GLY A 20 1.54 12.12 15.82
N ASP A 21 1.97 10.86 15.77
CA ASP A 21 2.46 10.21 14.56
C ASP A 21 1.31 9.49 13.84
N VAL A 22 1.50 9.29 12.55
CA VAL A 22 0.66 8.46 11.68
C VAL A 22 1.51 7.33 11.09
N LEU A 23 0.85 6.27 10.66
CA LEU A 23 1.50 5.20 9.94
C LEU A 23 1.68 5.62 8.48
N ARG A 24 2.91 5.55 7.97
CA ARG A 24 3.28 5.98 6.62
C ARG A 24 3.93 4.87 5.82
N LEU A 25 3.62 4.81 4.54
CA LEU A 25 4.25 3.91 3.57
C LEU A 25 5.27 4.71 2.76
N GLU A 26 6.55 4.38 2.91
CA GLU A 26 7.65 5.04 2.22
C GLU A 26 8.65 4.05 1.63
N VAL A 27 9.45 4.53 0.67
CA VAL A 27 10.56 3.78 0.10
C VAL A 27 11.72 3.80 1.10
N LEU A 28 12.03 2.64 1.69
CA LEU A 28 13.13 2.51 2.65
C LEU A 28 14.50 2.39 1.95
N ASN A 29 14.55 1.62 0.86
CA ASN A 29 15.74 1.41 0.04
C ASN A 29 15.35 1.26 -1.43
N THR A 30 16.34 1.10 -2.31
CA THR A 30 16.13 0.93 -3.75
C THR A 30 15.26 -0.31 -4.04
N GLY A 31 13.97 -0.10 -4.27
CA GLY A 31 12.98 -1.16 -4.53
C GLY A 31 12.33 -1.77 -3.29
N GLU A 32 12.61 -1.27 -2.09
CA GLU A 32 11.97 -1.72 -0.85
C GLU A 32 11.03 -0.65 -0.31
N ILE A 33 9.79 -1.04 -0.09
CA ILE A 33 8.75 -0.19 0.50
C ILE A 33 8.48 -0.75 1.90
N GLY A 34 8.38 0.14 2.89
CA GLY A 34 8.13 -0.25 4.26
C GLY A 34 7.19 0.71 4.98
N LEU A 35 6.68 0.22 6.11
CA LEU A 35 5.88 1.01 7.04
C LEU A 35 6.79 1.72 8.02
N VAL A 36 6.57 3.01 8.19
CA VAL A 36 7.23 3.84 9.20
C VAL A 36 6.18 4.60 10.01
N SER A 37 6.42 4.79 11.30
CA SER A 37 5.63 5.72 12.09
C SER A 37 6.30 7.10 12.06
N GLY A 38 5.54 8.14 11.74
CA GLY A 38 6.05 9.50 11.72
C GLY A 38 4.98 10.53 11.40
N LYS A 39 5.37 11.78 11.21
CA LYS A 39 4.41 12.86 10.91
C LYS A 39 3.86 12.75 9.50
N ALA A 40 2.55 13.00 9.36
CA ALA A 40 1.91 13.15 8.06
C ALA A 40 2.61 14.23 7.23
N GLN A 41 2.86 13.95 5.94
CA GLN A 41 3.44 14.89 5.01
C GLN A 41 2.40 15.36 3.98
N VAL A 42 2.64 16.55 3.44
CA VAL A 42 1.84 17.07 2.34
C VAL A 42 2.11 16.23 1.09
N GLY A 43 1.05 15.86 0.37
CA GLY A 43 1.14 14.97 -0.80
C GLY A 43 0.97 13.48 -0.48
N ASP A 44 0.93 13.11 0.81
CA ASP A 44 0.58 11.74 1.18
C ASP A 44 -0.86 11.42 0.75
N GLN A 45 -1.04 10.27 0.10
CA GLN A 45 -2.35 9.70 -0.13
C GLN A 45 -2.87 9.13 1.19
N VAL A 46 -3.91 9.76 1.74
CA VAL A 46 -4.55 9.31 2.98
C VAL A 46 -5.48 8.14 2.68
N VAL A 47 -5.30 7.06 3.43
CA VAL A 47 -6.13 5.86 3.38
C VAL A 47 -6.98 5.83 4.64
N GLU A 48 -8.28 5.94 4.44
CA GLU A 48 -9.25 5.93 5.52
C GLU A 48 -9.95 4.56 5.62
N HIS A 49 -10.24 4.17 6.86
CA HIS A 49 -11.07 3.02 7.20
C HIS A 49 -12.02 3.40 8.34
N GLU A 50 -13.32 3.17 8.14
CA GLU A 50 -14.36 3.54 9.10
C GLU A 50 -14.34 5.02 9.55
N GLY A 51 -13.83 5.92 8.69
CA GLY A 51 -13.71 7.36 9.01
C GLY A 51 -12.49 7.73 9.83
N HIS A 52 -11.54 6.80 9.99
CA HIS A 52 -10.24 7.03 10.63
C HIS A 52 -9.10 6.88 9.63
N GLU A 53 -8.09 7.73 9.75
CA GLU A 53 -6.85 7.66 9.00
C GLU A 53 -6.05 6.45 9.49
N VAL A 54 -5.85 5.44 8.64
CA VAL A 54 -5.11 4.21 9.03
C VAL A 54 -3.74 4.11 8.39
N LEU A 55 -3.55 4.77 7.23
CA LEU A 55 -2.28 4.75 6.51
C LEU A 55 -2.15 5.98 5.63
N HIS A 56 -0.95 6.54 5.58
CA HIS A 56 -0.56 7.60 4.65
C HIS A 56 0.47 7.03 3.67
N ILE A 57 0.23 7.15 2.37
CA ILE A 57 1.15 6.65 1.35
C ILE A 57 1.92 7.83 0.78
N SER A 58 3.25 7.82 0.90
CA SER A 58 4.08 8.88 0.33
C SER A 58 3.83 9.08 -1.16
N GLU A 59 3.98 10.32 -1.64
CA GLU A 59 3.76 10.65 -3.06
C GLU A 59 4.64 9.78 -3.97
N ASP A 60 5.91 9.57 -3.61
CA ASP A 60 6.83 8.69 -4.34
C ASP A 60 6.31 7.26 -4.46
N VAL A 61 5.80 6.70 -3.35
CA VAL A 61 5.22 5.34 -3.35
C VAL A 61 3.92 5.32 -4.12
N SER A 62 3.07 6.34 -3.98
CA SER A 62 1.79 6.41 -4.68
C SER A 62 1.95 6.50 -6.19
N GLN A 63 2.98 7.20 -6.66
CA GLN A 63 3.37 7.26 -8.06
C GLN A 63 4.01 5.96 -8.55
N ALA A 64 4.90 5.36 -7.76
CA ALA A 64 5.57 4.11 -8.13
C ALA A 64 4.60 2.92 -8.19
N LEU A 65 3.56 2.93 -7.36
CA LEU A 65 2.55 1.89 -7.22
C LEU A 65 1.20 2.29 -7.82
N ASP A 66 1.17 3.29 -8.69
CA ASP A 66 -0.05 3.74 -9.34
C ASP A 66 -0.77 2.55 -10.02
N GLY A 67 -2.05 2.34 -9.69
CA GLY A 67 -2.83 1.22 -10.21
C GLY A 67 -2.61 -0.12 -9.51
N SER A 68 -1.63 -0.23 -8.60
CA SER A 68 -1.39 -1.44 -7.81
C SER A 68 -2.35 -1.54 -6.63
N THR A 69 -2.51 -2.76 -6.10
CA THR A 69 -3.28 -3.02 -4.88
C THR A 69 -2.38 -3.51 -3.77
N ILE A 70 -2.43 -2.85 -2.63
CA ILE A 70 -1.82 -3.30 -1.38
C ILE A 70 -2.83 -4.22 -0.70
N ASP A 71 -2.40 -5.45 -0.45
CA ASP A 71 -3.16 -6.49 0.23
C ASP A 71 -2.32 -7.14 1.34
N LEU A 72 -2.92 -8.05 2.10
CA LEU A 72 -2.22 -8.81 3.11
C LEU A 72 -1.75 -10.13 2.52
N ILE A 73 -0.45 -10.37 2.61
CA ILE A 73 0.15 -11.64 2.23
C ILE A 73 0.50 -12.42 3.49
N GLU A 74 0.04 -13.66 3.54
CA GLU A 74 0.48 -14.60 4.56
C GLU A 74 1.88 -15.07 4.21
N THR A 75 2.83 -14.77 5.09
CA THR A 75 4.20 -15.24 4.99
C THR A 75 4.49 -16.20 6.14
N PRO A 76 5.52 -17.06 6.04
CA PRO A 76 5.92 -17.92 7.15
C PRO A 76 6.34 -17.15 8.42
N ASP A 77 6.62 -15.84 8.32
CA ASP A 77 6.93 -14.96 9.46
C ASP A 77 5.67 -14.30 10.06
N GLY A 78 4.53 -14.43 9.38
CA GLY A 78 3.25 -13.84 9.77
C GLY A 78 2.57 -13.10 8.62
N ILE A 79 1.50 -12.38 8.95
CA ILE A 79 0.80 -11.53 8.00
C ILE A 79 1.64 -10.28 7.72
N GLN A 80 1.94 -10.02 6.46
CA GLN A 80 2.68 -8.83 6.00
C GLN A 80 1.87 -8.09 4.94
N LEU A 81 2.19 -6.80 4.73
CA LEU A 81 1.68 -6.08 3.58
C LEU A 81 2.43 -6.54 2.31
N GLY A 82 1.68 -6.89 1.29
CA GLY A 82 2.19 -7.28 -0.02
C GLY A 82 1.60 -6.44 -1.13
N LEU A 83 2.35 -6.33 -2.23
CA LEU A 83 1.86 -5.74 -3.47
C LEU A 83 1.27 -6.83 -4.34
N VAL A 84 0.02 -6.65 -4.70
CA VAL A 84 -0.67 -7.48 -5.67
C VAL A 84 -0.75 -6.69 -6.96
N PHE A 85 0.07 -7.10 -7.93
CA PHE A 85 -0.04 -6.64 -9.30
C PHE A 85 -1.14 -7.45 -9.96
N ASN A 86 -2.20 -6.79 -10.43
CA ASN A 86 -3.20 -7.47 -11.23
C ASN A 86 -2.56 -7.71 -12.61
N ASP A 87 -2.17 -8.95 -12.89
CA ASP A 87 -1.50 -9.37 -14.13
C ASP A 87 -2.39 -9.21 -15.39
N GLU A 88 -3.64 -8.75 -15.25
CA GLU A 88 -4.59 -8.60 -16.36
C GLU A 88 -4.22 -7.51 -17.38
N ASP A 89 -3.18 -6.69 -17.14
CA ASP A 89 -2.65 -5.75 -18.14
C ASP A 89 -1.61 -6.38 -19.10
N LEU A 90 -1.17 -7.64 -18.84
CA LEU A 90 -0.27 -8.38 -19.75
C LEU A 90 -1.00 -9.31 -20.73
N ALA A 91 -2.33 -9.24 -20.82
CA ALA A 91 -3.09 -9.84 -21.92
C ALA A 91 -3.09 -8.93 -23.17
N GLY A 92 -1.91 -8.42 -23.55
CA GLY A 92 -1.70 -7.71 -24.81
C GLY A 92 -1.58 -8.70 -25.96
N ASP A 93 -2.66 -8.84 -26.73
CA ASP A 93 -2.74 -9.41 -28.08
C ASP A 93 -2.23 -10.85 -28.25
N GLU A 94 -3.09 -11.84 -27.96
CA GLU A 94 -3.06 -13.08 -28.74
C GLU A 94 -3.31 -12.72 -30.22
N PHE A 95 -2.21 -12.61 -30.97
CA PHE A 95 -2.18 -12.50 -32.42
C PHE A 95 -3.07 -13.59 -33.02
N GLN A 96 -4.30 -13.25 -33.40
CA GLN A 96 -5.16 -14.14 -34.16
C GLN A 96 -4.55 -14.31 -35.57
N ALA A 97 -3.70 -15.32 -35.70
CA ALA A 97 -3.28 -15.82 -37.00
C ALA A 97 -4.48 -16.51 -37.66
N GLN A 98 -4.90 -15.86 -38.75
CA GLN A 98 -5.82 -16.28 -39.84
C GLN A 98 -6.06 -17.77 -40.03
#